data_AF-A0A8H8JNH8-F1
#
_entry.id   AF-A0A8H8JNH8-F1
#
_cell.length_a   1.000
_cell.length_b   1.000
_cell.length_c   1.000
_cell.angle_alpha   90.00
_cell.angle_beta   90.00
_cell.angle_gamma   90.00
#
_symmetry.space_group_name_H-M   'P 1'
#
loop_
_entity.id
_entity.type
_entity.pdbx_description
1 polymer ?
#
loop_
_entity_poly.entity_id
_entity_poly.type
_entity_poly.pdbx_seq_one_letter_code
_entity_poly.pdbx_strand_id
1 'polypeptide(L)'
;MLASLKSYFVSIQAPASQDDVIPVSLNWLPNRRCNYQCSFCFHTSKNTFILPLDQAKTALRALVDAWMRKLNISGGEPFLSATHIGKVFKFCKTELGLESTSVLTNSSKVTERRLE
;
A
#
# COMPACT_ATOMS: atom_id res chain seq x y z
N MET A 1 10.66 29.29 -41.88
CA MET A 1 10.45 29.13 -40.43
C MET A 1 9.76 27.78 -40.18
N LEU A 2 10.53 26.69 -40.20
CA LEU A 2 10.02 25.36 -39.85
C LEU A 2 10.24 25.18 -38.34
N ALA A 3 9.18 25.37 -37.58
CA ALA A 3 9.20 25.20 -36.14
C ALA A 3 9.54 23.74 -35.79
N SER A 4 10.55 23.61 -34.92
CA SER A 4 11.07 22.36 -34.37
C SER A 4 9.95 21.51 -33.76
N LEU A 5 9.64 20.37 -34.39
CA LEU A 5 8.83 19.31 -33.79
C LEU A 5 9.63 18.69 -32.65
N LYS A 6 9.36 19.11 -31.40
CA LYS A 6 9.91 18.45 -30.22
C LYS A 6 9.40 17.01 -30.18
N SER A 7 10.31 16.08 -30.41
CA SER A 7 10.09 14.64 -30.28
C SER A 7 9.62 14.31 -28.86
N TYR A 8 8.40 13.80 -28.72
CA TYR A 8 7.82 13.31 -27.46
C TYR A 8 8.24 11.86 -27.14
N PHE A 9 9.38 11.40 -27.67
CA PHE A 9 9.91 10.10 -27.31
C PHE A 9 10.47 10.14 -25.90
N VAL A 10 9.66 9.73 -24.93
CA VAL A 10 10.12 9.35 -23.59
C VAL A 10 10.98 8.10 -23.77
N SER A 11 12.28 8.22 -23.51
CA SER A 11 13.16 7.05 -23.46
C SER A 11 12.68 6.13 -22.34
N ILE A 12 12.18 4.94 -22.71
CA ILE A 12 11.84 3.90 -21.74
C ILE A 12 13.17 3.42 -21.16
N GLN A 13 13.47 3.84 -19.94
CA GLN A 13 14.64 3.34 -19.22
C GLN A 13 14.49 1.83 -19.03
N ALA A 14 15.57 1.10 -19.29
CA ALA A 14 15.63 -0.32 -18.99
C ALA A 14 15.32 -0.55 -17.51
N PRO A 15 14.58 -1.60 -17.15
CA PRO A 15 14.29 -1.90 -15.75
C PRO A 15 15.61 -2.11 -15.00
N ALA A 16 15.68 -1.60 -13.77
CA ALA A 16 16.83 -1.81 -12.90
C ALA A 16 17.08 -3.32 -12.70
N SER A 17 18.35 -3.70 -12.50
CA SER A 17 18.68 -5.07 -12.12
C SER A 17 17.98 -5.43 -10.80
N GLN A 18 17.61 -6.70 -10.59
CA GLN A 18 16.86 -7.09 -9.39
C GLN A 18 17.59 -6.78 -8.08
N ASP A 19 18.92 -6.74 -8.11
CA ASP A 19 19.78 -6.44 -6.95
C ASP A 19 19.82 -4.94 -6.60
N ASP A 20 19.32 -4.06 -7.48
CA ASP A 20 19.32 -2.60 -7.30
C ASP A 20 17.97 -2.05 -6.82
N VAL A 21 16.96 -2.90 -6.58
CA VAL A 21 15.61 -2.42 -6.26
C VAL A 21 15.50 -2.04 -4.79
N ILE A 22 15.59 -0.73 -4.52
CA ILE A 22 15.29 -0.16 -3.21
C ILE A 22 13.76 0.02 -3.08
N PRO A 23 13.07 -0.67 -2.15
CA PRO A 23 11.62 -0.64 -2.00
C PRO A 23 11.11 0.62 -1.29
N VAL A 24 11.40 1.81 -1.84
CA VAL A 24 11.08 3.11 -1.22
C VAL A 24 9.59 3.26 -0.87
N SER A 25 8.69 2.71 -1.69
CA SER A 25 7.24 2.80 -1.50
C SER A 25 6.56 1.48 -1.80
N LEU A 26 5.82 0.94 -0.84
CA LEU A 26 5.20 -0.38 -0.95
C LEU A 26 3.67 -0.32 -0.85
N ASN A 27 3.03 -1.21 -1.62
CA ASN A 27 1.61 -1.50 -1.48
C ASN A 27 1.45 -2.79 -0.68
N TRP A 28 0.80 -2.70 0.48
CA TRP A 28 0.51 -3.86 1.32
C TRP A 28 -0.99 -4.15 1.31
N LEU A 29 -1.35 -5.41 1.09
CA LEU A 29 -2.74 -5.87 0.94
C LEU A 29 -3.01 -6.93 2.02
N PRO A 30 -3.34 -6.52 3.27
CA PRO A 30 -3.41 -7.43 4.42
C PRO A 30 -4.51 -8.48 4.30
N ASN A 31 -5.54 -8.18 3.50
CA ASN A 31 -6.69 -9.02 3.31
C ASN A 31 -7.36 -8.74 1.96
N ARG A 32 -7.98 -9.76 1.34
CA ARG A 32 -8.70 -9.59 0.06
C ARG A 32 -10.23 -9.58 0.20
N ARG A 33 -10.78 -9.68 1.41
CA ARG A 33 -12.23 -9.57 1.63
C ARG A 33 -12.68 -8.14 1.33
N CYS A 34 -13.68 -7.99 0.47
CA CYS A 34 -14.33 -6.72 0.17
C CYS A 34 -15.83 -6.85 0.37
N ASN A 35 -16.49 -5.75 0.73
CA ASN A 35 -17.96 -5.68 0.80
C ASN A 35 -18.59 -5.23 -0.53
N TYR A 36 -17.78 -4.91 -1.54
CA TYR A 36 -18.21 -4.58 -2.90
C TYR A 36 -17.85 -5.71 -3.87
N GLN A 37 -18.51 -5.73 -5.03
CA GLN A 37 -18.29 -6.70 -6.11
C GLN A 37 -18.13 -5.97 -7.45
N CYS A 38 -17.14 -5.08 -7.54
CA CYS A 38 -16.90 -4.29 -8.74
C CYS A 38 -16.53 -5.20 -9.93
N SER A 39 -17.16 -5.02 -11.08
CA SER A 39 -16.91 -5.81 -12.30
C SER A 39 -15.47 -5.69 -12.83
N PHE A 40 -14.79 -4.61 -12.49
CA PHE A 40 -13.41 -4.31 -12.88
C PHE A 40 -12.37 -4.61 -11.78
N CYS A 41 -12.75 -5.30 -10.70
CA CYS A 41 -11.82 -5.60 -9.61
C CYS A 41 -10.74 -6.61 -10.05
N PHE A 42 -9.48 -6.16 -10.13
CA PHE A 42 -8.33 -7.04 -10.41
C PHE A 42 -7.75 -7.69 -9.14
N HIS A 43 -8.28 -7.36 -7.95
CA HIS A 43 -7.81 -7.88 -6.66
C HIS A 43 -8.91 -8.66 -5.91
N THR A 44 -9.50 -9.65 -6.59
CA THR A 44 -10.64 -10.39 -6.08
C THR A 44 -10.33 -11.22 -4.82
N SER A 45 -11.38 -11.52 -4.05
CA SER A 45 -11.34 -12.18 -2.74
C SER A 45 -10.93 -13.67 -2.83
N LYS A 46 -9.70 -13.94 -3.22
CA LYS A 46 -9.10 -15.29 -3.29
C LYS A 46 -8.52 -15.76 -1.96
N ASN A 47 -8.33 -14.86 -1.00
CA ASN A 47 -7.74 -15.15 0.31
C ASN A 47 -8.31 -14.20 1.37
N THR A 48 -8.82 -14.75 2.46
CA THR A 48 -9.40 -14.00 3.59
C THR A 48 -8.55 -14.06 4.86
N PHE A 49 -7.38 -14.71 4.82
CA PHE A 49 -6.40 -14.69 5.90
C PHE A 49 -5.89 -13.27 6.16
N ILE A 50 -5.59 -12.98 7.42
CA ILE A 50 -4.92 -11.76 7.86
C ILE A 50 -3.74 -12.19 8.70
N LEU A 51 -2.55 -11.71 8.34
CA LEU A 51 -1.33 -11.99 9.09
C LEU A 51 -1.48 -11.43 10.52
N PRO A 52 -1.16 -12.19 11.59
CA PRO A 52 -1.21 -11.68 12.96
C PRO A 52 -0.40 -10.40 13.12
N LEU A 53 -0.88 -9.49 13.97
CA LEU A 53 -0.32 -8.14 14.09
C LEU A 53 1.18 -8.14 14.39
N ASP A 54 1.65 -8.99 15.30
CA ASP A 54 3.06 -9.04 15.68
C ASP A 54 3.96 -9.47 14.51
N GLN A 55 3.49 -10.45 13.73
CA GLN A 55 4.21 -10.89 12.53
C GLN A 55 4.19 -9.81 11.44
N ALA A 56 3.08 -9.09 11.28
CA ALA A 56 3.00 -7.95 10.36
C ALA A 56 3.97 -6.84 10.77
N LYS A 57 4.08 -6.53 12.07
CA LYS A 57 5.05 -5.57 12.61
C LYS A 57 6.50 -5.98 12.32
N THR A 58 6.83 -7.26 12.53
CA THR A 58 8.16 -7.81 12.20
C THR A 58 8.47 -7.63 10.72
N ALA A 59 7.54 -7.99 9.84
CA ALA A 59 7.74 -7.85 8.40
C ALA A 59 7.92 -6.38 7.97
N LEU A 60 7.10 -5.47 8.52
CA LEU A 60 7.21 -4.04 8.22
C LEU A 60 8.52 -3.43 8.69
N ARG A 61 9.08 -3.89 9.83
CA ARG A 61 10.39 -3.45 10.29
C ARG A 61 11.50 -3.87 9.32
N ALA A 62 11.50 -5.13 8.88
CA ALA A 62 12.44 -5.60 7.87
C ALA A 62 12.38 -4.80 6.56
N LEU A 63 11.18 -4.35 6.15
CA LEU A 63 11.01 -3.49 4.97
C LEU A 63 11.58 -2.08 5.17
N VAL A 64 11.47 -1.51 6.37
CA VAL A 64 12.11 -0.24 6.72
C VAL A 64 13.63 -0.36 6.76
N ASP A 65 14.15 -1.45 7.32
CA ASP A 65 15.58 -1.76 7.32
C ASP A 65 16.10 -1.92 5.88
N ALA A 66 15.24 -2.37 4.97
CA ALA A 66 15.46 -2.38 3.53
C ALA A 66 15.07 -1.06 2.82
N TRP A 67 15.06 0.08 3.52
CA TRP A 67 14.83 1.43 2.98
C TRP A 67 13.41 1.77 2.49
N MET A 68 12.38 1.07 2.97
CA MET A 68 11.01 1.54 2.79
C MET A 68 10.77 2.85 3.56
N ARG A 69 10.29 3.88 2.84
CA ARG A 69 9.92 5.19 3.39
C ARG A 69 8.41 5.45 3.36
N LYS A 70 7.68 4.73 2.50
CA LYS A 70 6.23 4.91 2.31
C LYS A 70 5.49 3.57 2.29
N LEU A 71 4.37 3.51 2.99
CA LEU A 71 3.47 2.36 2.99
C LEU A 71 2.08 2.76 2.51
N ASN A 72 1.52 1.98 1.59
CA ASN A 72 0.16 2.16 1.11
C ASN A 72 -0.67 0.90 1.37
N ILE A 73 -1.67 1.00 2.24
CA ILE A 73 -2.53 -0.13 2.61
C ILE A 73 -3.72 -0.18 1.65
N SER A 74 -3.89 -1.32 0.98
CA SER A 74 -4.99 -1.60 0.07
C SER A 74 -5.49 -3.04 0.32
N GLY A 75 -6.14 -3.67 -0.64
CA GLY A 75 -6.67 -5.03 -0.50
C GLY A 75 -8.05 -5.21 -1.10
N GLY A 76 -8.85 -6.00 -0.40
CA GLY A 76 -10.30 -5.88 -0.50
C GLY A 76 -10.74 -4.53 0.08
N GLU A 77 -11.41 -4.52 1.22
CA GLU A 77 -11.75 -3.27 1.90
C GLU A 77 -11.05 -3.19 3.28
N PRO A 78 -10.01 -2.35 3.44
CA PRO A 78 -9.27 -2.22 4.70
C PRO A 78 -10.14 -1.89 5.92
N PHE A 79 -11.20 -1.09 5.75
CA PHE A 79 -12.10 -0.74 6.85
C PHE A 79 -13.00 -1.89 7.32
N LEU A 80 -12.99 -3.06 6.65
CA LEU A 80 -13.57 -4.29 7.23
C LEU A 80 -12.74 -4.82 8.42
N SER A 81 -11.46 -4.43 8.52
CA SER A 81 -10.55 -4.80 9.60
C SER A 81 -9.95 -3.56 10.28
N ALA A 82 -10.75 -2.50 10.44
CA ALA A 82 -10.29 -1.17 10.89
C ALA A 82 -9.43 -1.19 12.16
N THR A 83 -9.75 -2.01 13.17
CA THR A 83 -8.94 -2.11 14.39
C THR A 83 -7.53 -2.66 14.12
N HIS A 84 -7.41 -3.65 13.24
CA HIS A 84 -6.11 -4.18 12.85
C HIS A 84 -5.33 -3.12 12.09
N ILE A 85 -5.95 -2.51 11.07
CA ILE A 85 -5.33 -1.49 10.23
C ILE A 85 -4.90 -0.26 11.04
N GLY A 86 -5.73 0.23 11.95
CA GLY A 86 -5.39 1.35 12.84
C GLY A 86 -4.18 1.06 13.73
N LYS A 87 -4.06 -0.16 14.26
CA LYS A 87 -2.87 -0.58 15.02
C LYS A 87 -1.61 -0.60 14.17
N VAL A 88 -1.71 -0.99 12.89
CA VAL A 88 -0.59 -0.91 11.94
C VAL A 88 -0.23 0.55 11.65
N PHE A 89 -1.21 1.41 11.34
CA PHE A 89 -0.95 2.83 11.09
C PHE A 89 -0.23 3.50 12.26
N LYS A 90 -0.71 3.24 13.49
CA LYS A 90 -0.06 3.71 14.72
C LYS A 90 1.38 3.23 14.78
N PHE A 91 1.63 1.93 14.62
CA PHE A 91 2.98 1.36 14.59
C PHE A 91 3.89 2.02 13.54
N CYS A 92 3.41 2.15 12.30
CA CYS A 92 4.16 2.76 11.21
C CYS A 92 4.54 4.23 11.49
N LYS A 93 3.67 5.00 12.13
CA LYS A 93 3.91 6.42 12.42
C LYS A 93 4.68 6.66 13.70
N THR A 94 4.40 5.92 14.77
CA THR A 94 5.01 6.16 16.09
C THR A 94 6.29 5.36 16.31
N GLU A 95 6.39 4.14 15.77
CA GLU A 95 7.52 3.23 16.04
C GLU A 95 8.47 3.05 14.86
N LEU A 96 7.99 3.16 13.62
CA LEU A 96 8.83 3.07 12.41
C LEU A 96 9.21 4.43 11.82
N GLY A 97 8.50 5.51 12.17
CA GLY A 97 8.79 6.85 11.65
C GLY A 97 8.60 7.00 10.14
N LEU A 98 7.69 6.23 9.53
CA LEU A 98 7.45 6.32 8.09
C LEU A 98 6.98 7.72 7.68
N GLU A 99 7.59 8.25 6.62
CA GLU A 99 7.27 9.57 6.08
C GLU A 99 5.83 9.64 5.59
N SER A 100 5.36 8.58 4.94
CA SER A 100 3.99 8.50 4.44
C SER A 100 3.37 7.13 4.72
N THR A 101 2.14 7.16 5.18
CA THR A 101 1.26 6.00 5.30
C THR A 101 -0.08 6.39 4.72
N SER A 102 -0.56 5.68 3.72
CA SER A 102 -1.85 5.94 3.06
C SER A 102 -2.72 4.69 3.05
N VAL A 103 -4.02 4.88 2.85
CA VAL A 103 -5.00 3.78 2.67
C VAL A 103 -5.84 4.04 1.42
N LEU A 104 -6.06 3.01 0.61
CA LEU A 104 -7.10 3.01 -0.42
C LEU A 104 -8.32 2.29 0.14
N THR A 105 -9.45 2.98 0.13
CA THR A 105 -10.73 2.48 0.63
C THR A 105 -11.85 2.88 -0.33
N ASN A 106 -12.89 2.06 -0.41
CA ASN A 106 -14.14 2.41 -1.06
C ASN A 106 -15.02 3.36 -0.22
N SER A 107 -14.55 3.74 0.98
CA SER A 107 -15.18 4.65 1.94
C SER A 107 -16.51 4.19 2.56
N SER A 108 -17.09 3.07 2.13
CA SER A 108 -18.42 2.60 2.56
C SER A 108 -18.51 2.20 4.04
N LYS A 109 -17.36 2.03 4.70
CA LYS A 109 -17.24 1.63 6.12
C LYS A 109 -16.39 2.59 6.94
N VAL A 110 -16.08 3.77 6.39
CA VAL A 110 -15.41 4.84 7.11
C VAL A 110 -16.43 5.55 8.00
N THR A 111 -16.09 5.74 9.27
CA THR A 111 -16.91 6.44 10.26
C THR A 111 -15.98 7.26 11.15
N GLU A 112 -16.45 8.34 11.76
CA GLU A 112 -15.67 9.19 12.66
C GLU A 112 -14.97 8.41 13.78
N ARG A 113 -15.71 7.54 14.49
CA ARG A 113 -15.17 6.60 15.50
C ARG A 113 -13.97 5.74 15.03
N ARG A 114 -13.81 5.53 13.71
CA ARG A 114 -12.73 4.71 13.14
C ARG A 114 -11.53 5.55 12.69
N LEU A 115 -11.65 6.88 12.71
CA LEU A 115 -10.62 7.85 12.38
C LEU A 115 -10.01 8.49 13.64
N GLU A 116 -10.74 8.48 14.75
CA GLU A 116 -10.26 8.78 16.11
C GLU A 116 -9.35 7.68 16.66
#